data_AF-A0A2J6SJ12-F1
#
_entry.id   AF-A0A2J6SJ12-F1
#
_cell.length_a   1.000
_cell.length_b   1.000
_cell.length_c   1.000
_cell.angle_alpha   90.00
_cell.angle_beta   90.00
_cell.angle_gamma   90.00
#
_symmetry.space_group_name_H-M   'P 1'
#
loop_
_entity.id
_entity.type
_entity.pdbx_description
1 polymer ?
#
loop_
_entity_poly.entity_id
_entity_poly.type
_entity_poly.pdbx_seq_one_letter_code
_entity_poly.pdbx_strand_id
1 'polypeptide(L)'
;MQFSTILPIVFCLAASTLANPMALPKKNHCGDGAGAGPGAATGVVSAQVKANVSAQIDKWLGDIKSVNTFVDAVGSVTDPAVISSMAATAFVAAQNEGVSNTVLQQDVTLDASGLAAAQALIGQFNIIGPAINDTIFNPGNVQKNLDAINGARCPPPQGKDAISQEGAVQAAAALAVGITVPPPQTPTACTTVAAATN
;
A
#
# COMPACT_ATOMS: atom_id res chain seq x y z
N MET A 1 26.67 12.40 41.97
CA MET A 1 26.32 12.87 40.62
C MET A 1 27.03 11.94 39.64
N GLN A 2 26.35 10.88 39.18
CA GLN A 2 26.90 9.94 38.20
C GLN A 2 26.46 10.39 36.81
N PHE A 3 27.44 10.70 35.96
CA PHE A 3 27.24 10.92 34.53
C PHE A 3 27.18 9.56 33.85
N SER A 4 26.00 9.16 33.38
CA SER A 4 25.86 8.02 32.46
C SER A 4 26.10 8.50 31.04
N THR A 5 27.24 8.10 30.48
CA THR A 5 27.63 8.28 29.09
C THR A 5 26.70 7.46 28.19
N ILE A 6 25.76 8.11 27.50
CA ILE A 6 24.94 7.48 26.46
C ILE A 6 25.82 7.35 25.22
N LEU A 7 26.25 6.14 24.89
CA LEU A 7 26.82 5.82 23.58
C LEU A 7 25.72 6.02 22.51
N PRO A 8 25.95 6.79 21.44
CA PRO A 8 25.08 6.74 20.28
C PRO A 8 25.34 5.41 19.57
N ILE A 9 24.41 4.45 19.72
CA ILE A 9 24.37 3.27 18.86
C ILE A 9 23.87 3.77 17.50
N VAL A 10 24.83 4.07 16.62
CA VAL A 10 24.59 4.26 15.20
C VAL A 10 24.14 2.91 14.64
N PHE A 11 22.83 2.69 14.57
CA PHE A 11 22.28 1.61 13.76
C PHE A 11 22.51 2.01 12.30
N CYS A 12 23.54 1.44 11.68
CA CYS A 12 23.64 1.40 10.23
C CYS A 12 22.37 0.74 9.70
N LEU A 13 21.50 1.54 9.07
CA LEU A 13 20.52 1.03 8.13
C LEU A 13 21.29 0.29 7.05
N ALA A 14 21.38 -1.03 7.17
CA ALA A 14 21.60 -1.88 6.02
C ALA A 14 20.32 -1.78 5.19
N ALA A 15 20.27 -0.76 4.33
CA ALA A 15 19.40 -0.79 3.17
C ALA A 15 19.82 -2.04 2.38
N SER A 16 19.12 -3.14 2.61
CA SER A 16 19.18 -4.30 1.75
C SER A 16 18.52 -3.88 0.45
N THR A 17 19.27 -3.18 -0.39
CA THR A 17 18.93 -2.99 -1.79
C THR A 17 19.01 -4.35 -2.46
N LEU A 18 17.92 -5.12 -2.38
CA LEU A 18 17.55 -5.96 -3.52
C LEU A 18 17.10 -4.99 -4.62
N ALA A 19 18.08 -4.30 -5.18
CA ALA A 19 17.99 -3.71 -6.48
C ALA A 19 17.89 -4.88 -7.47
N ASN A 20 16.67 -5.34 -7.73
CA ASN A 20 16.40 -5.83 -9.05
C ASN A 20 16.23 -4.59 -9.92
N PRO A 21 17.11 -4.34 -10.90
CA PRO A 21 16.82 -3.35 -11.90
C PRO A 21 15.70 -3.94 -12.76
N MET A 22 14.44 -3.68 -12.40
CA MET A 22 13.31 -3.86 -13.32
C MET A 22 13.37 -2.72 -14.35
N ALA A 23 14.41 -2.73 -15.18
CA ALA A 23 14.45 -1.97 -16.40
C ALA A 23 13.66 -2.78 -17.45
N LEU A 24 12.40 -2.38 -17.67
CA LEU A 24 11.67 -2.82 -18.85
C LEU A 24 12.40 -2.32 -20.11
N PRO A 25 12.51 -3.14 -21.18
CA PRO A 25 13.09 -2.68 -22.43
C PRO A 25 12.22 -1.57 -23.02
N LYS A 26 12.83 -0.39 -23.17
CA LYS A 26 12.30 0.76 -23.90
C LYS A 26 11.89 0.30 -25.30
N LYS A 27 10.59 0.29 -25.60
CA LYS A 27 10.09 -0.11 -26.94
C LYS A 27 10.41 1.01 -27.93
N ASN A 28 11.43 0.74 -28.72
CA ASN A 28 11.90 1.34 -29.98
C ASN A 28 11.01 2.41 -30.62
N HIS A 29 11.61 3.56 -30.89
CA HIS A 29 11.17 4.45 -31.97
C HIS A 29 11.81 4.04 -33.30
N CYS A 30 10.93 3.93 -34.30
CA CYS A 30 11.10 4.12 -35.75
C CYS A 30 11.85 3.07 -36.60
N GLY A 31 11.13 2.63 -37.64
CA GLY A 31 11.59 1.86 -38.78
C GLY A 31 10.49 1.88 -39.84
N ASP A 32 10.66 2.78 -40.81
CA ASP A 32 9.72 3.25 -41.82
C ASP A 32 9.10 2.17 -42.73
N GLY A 33 7.84 2.35 -43.14
CA GLY A 33 7.22 1.53 -44.19
C GLY A 33 5.70 1.60 -44.29
N ALA A 34 5.22 2.52 -45.13
CA ALA A 34 3.90 2.69 -45.73
C ALA A 34 2.83 1.58 -45.58
N GLY A 35 1.59 1.97 -45.21
CA GLY A 35 0.38 1.18 -45.47
C GLY A 35 -0.79 1.54 -44.56
N ALA A 36 -1.91 1.98 -45.15
CA ALA A 36 -3.08 2.55 -44.48
C ALA A 36 -3.94 1.55 -43.68
N GLY A 37 -4.58 2.03 -42.61
CA GLY A 37 -5.76 1.41 -42.00
C GLY A 37 -6.16 2.05 -40.65
N PRO A 38 -7.39 2.56 -40.47
CA PRO A 38 -7.89 2.97 -39.16
C PRO A 38 -8.40 1.71 -38.43
N GLY A 39 -7.47 0.94 -37.89
CA GLY A 39 -7.75 -0.17 -36.99
C GLY A 39 -6.85 0.00 -35.79
N ALA A 40 -7.41 0.46 -34.67
CA ALA A 40 -6.71 0.52 -33.40
C ALA A 40 -6.12 -0.87 -33.12
N ALA A 41 -4.81 -0.99 -33.26
CA ALA A 41 -4.09 -2.14 -32.74
C ALA A 41 -4.25 -2.08 -31.22
N THR A 42 -5.26 -2.79 -30.70
CA THR A 42 -5.32 -3.21 -29.30
C THR A 42 -4.08 -4.05 -29.07
N GLY A 43 -2.99 -3.39 -28.69
CA GLY A 43 -1.72 -4.03 -28.43
C GLY A 43 -1.94 -5.11 -27.38
N VAL A 44 -1.78 -6.37 -27.78
CA VAL A 44 -1.94 -7.50 -26.88
C VAL A 44 -0.93 -7.33 -25.74
N VAL A 45 -1.42 -7.09 -24.52
CA VAL A 45 -0.59 -7.01 -23.32
C VAL A 45 0.15 -8.34 -23.16
N SER A 46 1.48 -8.27 -23.08
CA SER A 46 2.30 -9.48 -22.99
C SER A 46 2.01 -10.28 -21.70
N ALA A 47 2.18 -11.60 -21.75
CA ALA A 47 2.03 -12.47 -20.58
C ALA A 47 2.94 -12.04 -19.41
N GLN A 48 4.14 -11.53 -19.72
CA GLN A 48 5.06 -11.02 -18.71
C GLN A 48 4.50 -9.80 -17.98
N VAL A 49 3.87 -8.87 -18.70
CA VAL A 49 3.24 -7.68 -18.09
C VAL A 49 2.09 -8.10 -17.19
N LYS A 50 1.25 -9.05 -17.62
CA LYS A 50 0.18 -9.60 -16.77
C LYS A 50 0.72 -10.23 -15.50
N ALA A 51 1.79 -11.02 -15.60
CA ALA A 51 2.43 -11.67 -14.45
C ALA A 51 3.03 -10.65 -13.47
N ASN A 52 3.68 -9.60 -13.99
CA ASN A 52 4.26 -8.55 -13.15
C ASN A 52 3.18 -7.79 -12.38
N VAL A 53 2.10 -7.39 -13.06
CA VAL A 53 0.97 -6.67 -12.42
C VAL A 53 0.27 -7.55 -11.39
N SER A 54 0.05 -8.82 -11.70
CA SER A 54 -0.50 -9.78 -10.73
C SER A 54 0.38 -9.90 -9.50
N ALA A 55 1.69 -10.09 -9.68
CA ALA A 55 2.63 -10.21 -8.57
C ALA A 55 2.70 -8.93 -7.72
N GLN A 56 2.60 -7.76 -8.35
CA GLN A 56 2.58 -6.48 -7.65
C GLN A 56 1.30 -6.31 -6.82
N ILE A 57 0.15 -6.71 -7.36
CA ILE A 57 -1.14 -6.67 -6.64
C ILE A 57 -1.13 -7.67 -5.48
N ASP A 58 -0.65 -8.90 -5.70
CA ASP A 58 -0.55 -9.93 -4.65
C ASP A 58 0.36 -9.48 -3.50
N LYS A 59 1.49 -8.85 -3.84
CA LYS A 59 2.37 -8.24 -2.86
C LYS A 59 1.63 -7.16 -2.05
N TRP A 60 0.94 -6.24 -2.74
CA TRP A 60 0.20 -5.17 -2.09
C TRP A 60 -0.91 -5.70 -1.17
N LEU A 61 -1.63 -6.76 -1.58
CA LEU A 61 -2.62 -7.44 -0.75
C LEU A 61 -2.00 -8.01 0.53
N GLY A 62 -0.80 -8.59 0.45
CA GLY A 62 -0.04 -9.07 1.61
C GLY A 62 0.40 -7.94 2.56
N ASP A 63 0.82 -6.81 2.01
CA ASP A 63 1.19 -5.62 2.79
C ASP A 63 -0.05 -5.03 3.52
N ILE A 64 -1.18 -4.85 2.81
CA ILE A 64 -2.46 -4.41 3.39
C ILE A 64 -2.88 -5.32 4.54
N LYS A 65 -2.81 -6.64 4.34
CA LYS A 65 -3.14 -7.63 5.38
C LYS A 65 -2.25 -7.49 6.61
N SER A 66 -0.97 -7.20 6.43
CA SER A 66 -0.03 -7.05 7.54
C SER A 66 -0.35 -5.82 8.38
N VAL A 67 -0.66 -4.68 7.75
CA VAL A 67 -1.10 -3.48 8.47
C VAL A 67 -2.46 -3.71 9.14
N ASN A 68 -3.39 -4.37 8.46
CA ASN A 68 -4.72 -4.63 9.02
C ASN A 68 -4.67 -5.59 10.21
N THR A 69 -3.79 -6.59 10.17
CA THR A 69 -3.53 -7.47 11.31
C THR A 69 -2.97 -6.70 12.51
N PHE A 70 -2.09 -5.73 12.26
CA PHE A 70 -1.57 -4.86 13.32
C PHE A 70 -2.67 -4.04 13.97
N VAL A 71 -3.48 -3.32 13.20
CA VAL A 71 -4.52 -2.44 13.77
C VAL A 71 -5.60 -3.22 14.53
N ASP A 72 -5.93 -4.42 14.05
CA ASP A 72 -6.95 -5.27 14.69
C ASP A 72 -6.46 -5.89 16.01
N ALA A 73 -5.14 -6.13 16.15
CA ALA A 73 -4.59 -6.84 17.31
C ALA A 73 -3.99 -5.91 18.37
N VAL A 74 -3.29 -4.84 17.97
CA VAL A 74 -2.41 -4.08 18.86
C VAL A 74 -3.16 -3.35 19.97
N GLY A 75 -4.44 -3.01 19.77
CA GLY A 75 -5.28 -2.36 20.78
C GLY A 75 -5.53 -3.22 22.04
N SER A 76 -5.27 -4.52 21.97
CA SER A 76 -5.36 -5.46 23.11
C SER A 76 -4.03 -5.73 23.81
N VAL A 77 -2.93 -5.23 23.26
CA VAL A 77 -1.56 -5.46 23.76
C VAL A 77 -1.22 -4.37 24.77
N THR A 78 -0.67 -4.76 25.92
CA THR A 78 -0.27 -3.82 26.98
C THR A 78 1.24 -3.69 27.15
N ASP A 79 2.02 -4.65 26.65
CA ASP A 79 3.49 -4.61 26.70
C ASP A 79 4.03 -3.63 25.64
N PRO A 80 4.70 -2.53 26.05
CA PRO A 80 5.26 -1.55 25.13
C PRO A 80 6.25 -2.13 24.12
N ALA A 81 7.07 -3.11 24.52
CA ALA A 81 8.05 -3.72 23.62
C ALA A 81 7.37 -4.54 22.52
N VAL A 82 6.29 -5.24 22.87
CA VAL A 82 5.48 -5.99 21.91
C VAL A 82 4.77 -5.04 20.95
N ILE A 83 4.17 -3.95 21.46
CA ILE A 83 3.54 -2.90 20.64
C ILE A 83 4.54 -2.34 19.62
N SER A 84 5.72 -1.92 20.07
CA SER A 84 6.77 -1.39 19.19
C SER A 84 7.22 -2.40 18.14
N SER A 85 7.35 -3.68 18.51
CA SER A 85 7.74 -4.75 17.57
C SER A 85 6.67 -5.02 16.52
N MET A 86 5.39 -5.04 16.91
CA MET A 86 4.29 -5.20 15.97
C MET A 86 4.21 -3.99 15.02
N ALA A 87 4.37 -2.78 15.55
CA ALA A 87 4.39 -1.55 14.77
C ALA A 87 5.54 -1.52 13.77
N ALA A 88 6.74 -2.01 14.14
CA ALA A 88 7.88 -2.07 13.22
C ALA A 88 7.61 -2.97 12.01
N THR A 89 6.95 -4.11 12.22
CA THR A 89 6.54 -5.01 11.14
C THR A 89 5.49 -4.36 10.24
N ALA A 90 4.47 -3.75 10.84
CA ALA A 90 3.42 -3.04 10.12
C ALA A 90 3.95 -1.83 9.35
N PHE A 91 4.98 -1.16 9.86
CA PHE A 91 5.57 0.02 9.22
C PHE A 91 6.22 -0.35 7.88
N VAL A 92 6.97 -1.45 7.83
CA VAL A 92 7.55 -1.94 6.57
C VAL A 92 6.45 -2.23 5.54
N ALA A 93 5.35 -2.87 5.97
CA ALA A 93 4.20 -3.13 5.12
C ALA A 93 3.54 -1.82 4.64
N ALA A 94 3.31 -0.85 5.52
CA ALA A 94 2.72 0.44 5.15
C ALA A 94 3.58 1.21 4.13
N GLN A 95 4.91 1.19 4.27
CA GLN A 95 5.81 1.79 3.28
C GLN A 95 5.70 1.08 1.93
N ASN A 96 5.60 -0.25 1.96
CA ASN A 96 5.45 -1.06 0.77
C ASN A 96 4.11 -0.87 0.03
N GLU A 97 3.02 -0.54 0.75
CA GLU A 97 1.74 -0.16 0.13
C GLU A 97 1.92 1.08 -0.74
N GLY A 98 2.61 2.11 -0.21
CA GLY A 98 2.95 3.32 -0.95
C GLY A 98 3.79 3.02 -2.21
N VAL A 99 4.81 2.17 -2.07
CA VAL A 99 5.62 1.72 -3.22
C VAL A 99 4.76 1.00 -4.26
N SER A 100 3.88 0.11 -3.84
CA SER A 100 3.01 -0.66 -4.74
C SER A 100 2.08 0.25 -5.54
N ASN A 101 1.51 1.27 -4.90
CA ASN A 101 0.70 2.28 -5.55
C ASN A 101 1.50 3.08 -6.60
N THR A 102 2.77 3.42 -6.30
CA THR A 102 3.65 4.09 -7.27
C THR A 102 4.00 3.20 -8.45
N VAL A 103 4.35 1.92 -8.20
CA VAL A 103 4.69 0.96 -9.25
C VAL A 103 3.51 0.78 -10.20
N LEU A 104 2.29 0.57 -9.69
CA LEU A 104 1.12 0.40 -10.55
C LEU A 104 0.79 1.67 -11.36
N GLN A 105 1.01 2.87 -10.83
CA GLN A 105 0.87 4.11 -11.62
C GLN A 105 1.89 4.23 -12.75
N GLN A 106 3.07 3.62 -12.62
CA GLN A 106 4.15 3.69 -13.61
C GLN A 106 4.06 2.57 -14.65
N ASP A 107 3.67 1.37 -14.21
CA ASP A 107 3.72 0.15 -15.03
C ASP A 107 2.47 -0.06 -15.88
N VAL A 108 1.33 0.52 -15.49
CA VAL A 108 0.06 0.39 -16.22
C VAL A 108 -0.64 1.73 -16.41
N THR A 109 -1.32 1.86 -17.55
CA THR A 109 -2.23 2.98 -17.79
C THR A 109 -3.51 2.76 -17.00
N LEU A 110 -3.57 3.28 -15.78
CA LEU A 110 -4.80 3.34 -15.00
C LEU A 110 -5.85 4.18 -15.73
N ASP A 111 -7.11 3.78 -15.62
CA ASP A 111 -8.21 4.66 -16.03
C ASP A 111 -8.31 5.88 -15.09
N ALA A 112 -9.16 6.85 -15.44
CA ALA A 112 -9.29 8.09 -14.66
C ALA A 112 -9.70 7.83 -13.20
N SER A 113 -10.51 6.79 -12.95
CA SER A 113 -10.96 6.42 -11.61
C SER A 113 -9.81 5.83 -10.79
N GLY A 114 -9.07 4.88 -11.36
CA GLY A 114 -7.89 4.28 -10.76
C GLY A 114 -6.78 5.29 -10.48
N LEU A 115 -6.55 6.25 -11.38
CA LEU A 115 -5.58 7.31 -11.13
C LEU A 115 -6.02 8.27 -10.01
N ALA A 116 -7.30 8.65 -9.97
CA ALA A 116 -7.84 9.49 -8.90
C ALA A 116 -7.74 8.78 -7.53
N ALA A 117 -8.04 7.48 -7.49
CA ALA A 117 -7.87 6.64 -6.30
C ALA A 117 -6.39 6.58 -5.87
N ALA A 118 -5.48 6.34 -6.82
CA ALA A 118 -4.04 6.27 -6.55
C ALA A 118 -3.47 7.57 -5.97
N GLN A 119 -3.97 8.72 -6.45
CA GLN A 119 -3.60 10.03 -5.93
C GLN A 119 -4.17 10.29 -4.54
N ALA A 120 -5.43 9.90 -4.30
CA ALA A 120 -6.04 10.03 -2.99
C ALA A 120 -5.32 9.21 -1.90
N LEU A 121 -4.83 8.01 -2.26
CA LEU A 121 -4.05 7.14 -1.36
C LEU A 121 -2.75 7.78 -0.87
N ILE A 122 -2.12 8.67 -1.64
CA ILE A 122 -0.91 9.37 -1.20
C ILE A 122 -1.21 10.16 0.10
N GLY A 123 -2.39 10.78 0.17
CA GLY A 123 -2.85 11.45 1.40
C GLY A 123 -2.99 10.50 2.58
N GLN A 124 -3.50 9.29 2.34
CA GLN A 124 -3.68 8.27 3.38
C GLN A 124 -2.35 7.70 3.86
N PHE A 125 -1.41 7.41 2.96
CA PHE A 125 -0.08 6.92 3.33
C PHE A 125 0.71 7.94 4.18
N ASN A 126 0.51 9.23 3.92
CA ASN A 126 1.07 10.33 4.72
C ASN A 126 0.46 10.43 6.14
N ILE A 127 -0.59 9.66 6.44
CA ILE A 127 -1.18 9.54 7.78
C ILE A 127 -0.77 8.21 8.41
N ILE A 128 -1.00 7.11 7.69
CA ILE A 128 -0.82 5.74 8.19
C ILE A 128 0.65 5.46 8.54
N GLY A 129 1.57 5.73 7.62
CA GLY A 129 3.00 5.47 7.83
C GLY A 129 3.54 6.21 9.06
N PRO A 130 3.35 7.54 9.17
CA PRO A 130 3.76 8.30 10.35
C PRO A 130 3.10 7.85 11.66
N ALA A 131 1.82 7.48 11.68
CA ALA A 131 1.14 6.99 12.89
C ALA A 131 1.70 5.65 13.38
N ILE A 132 2.00 4.73 12.46
CA ILE A 132 2.65 3.45 12.81
C ILE A 132 4.08 3.73 13.30
N ASN A 133 4.82 4.60 12.62
CA ASN A 133 6.18 4.97 13.03
C ASN A 133 6.21 5.61 14.42
N ASP A 134 5.26 6.50 14.74
CA ASP A 134 5.13 7.06 16.09
C ASP A 134 4.88 5.96 17.13
N THR A 135 4.09 4.94 16.80
CA THR A 135 3.84 3.80 17.69
C THR A 135 5.10 2.99 17.99
N ILE A 136 6.07 2.93 17.07
CA ILE A 136 7.36 2.28 17.30
C ILE A 136 8.12 2.97 18.44
N PHE A 137 8.21 4.30 18.40
CA PHE A 137 9.02 5.08 19.33
C PHE A 137 8.25 5.49 20.60
N ASN A 138 6.94 5.61 20.49
CA ASN A 138 6.02 6.06 21.54
C ASN A 138 4.82 5.09 21.66
N PRO A 139 5.03 3.84 22.11
CA PRO A 139 3.96 2.83 22.21
C PRO A 139 2.79 3.25 23.11
N GLY A 140 2.99 4.20 24.04
CA GLY A 140 1.91 4.81 24.83
C GLY A 140 0.89 5.61 24.00
N ASN A 141 1.23 6.00 22.78
CA ASN A 141 0.32 6.70 21.85
C ASN A 141 -0.54 5.75 21.01
N VAL A 142 -0.46 4.43 21.23
CA VAL A 142 -1.09 3.40 20.38
C VAL A 142 -2.55 3.71 20.07
N GLN A 143 -3.37 4.13 21.05
CA GLN A 143 -4.79 4.42 20.80
C GLN A 143 -4.99 5.59 19.84
N LYS A 144 -4.30 6.71 20.07
CA LYS A 144 -4.36 7.89 19.18
C LYS A 144 -3.93 7.53 17.76
N ASN A 145 -2.88 6.70 17.64
CA ASN A 145 -2.35 6.31 16.34
C ASN A 145 -3.28 5.32 15.62
N LEU A 146 -3.92 4.40 16.36
CA LEU A 146 -4.97 3.53 15.82
C LEU A 146 -6.17 4.33 15.31
N ASP A 147 -6.62 5.34 16.05
CA ASP A 147 -7.72 6.19 15.61
C ASP A 147 -7.38 6.92 14.30
N ALA A 148 -6.14 7.41 14.15
CA ALA A 148 -5.67 8.03 12.93
C ALA A 148 -5.60 7.05 11.74
N ILE A 149 -5.06 5.84 11.96
CA ILE A 149 -4.96 4.81 10.92
C ILE A 149 -6.36 4.35 10.49
N ASN A 150 -7.25 4.10 11.45
CA ASN A 150 -8.62 3.70 11.17
C ASN A 150 -9.44 4.82 10.52
N GLY A 151 -9.20 6.09 10.86
CA GLY A 151 -9.82 7.22 10.17
C GLY A 151 -9.36 7.35 8.71
N ALA A 152 -8.10 7.02 8.43
CA ALA A 152 -7.53 7.00 7.08
C ALA A 152 -8.04 5.82 6.24
N ARG A 153 -8.07 4.61 6.80
CA ARG A 153 -8.56 3.41 6.11
C ARG A 153 -10.07 3.37 6.00
N CYS A 154 -10.78 3.71 7.07
CA CYS A 154 -12.24 3.65 7.18
C CYS A 154 -12.85 5.06 7.24
N PRO A 155 -12.77 5.89 6.19
CA PRO A 155 -13.34 7.23 6.24
C PRO A 155 -14.85 7.18 6.52
N PRO A 156 -15.41 8.13 7.30
CA PRO A 156 -16.85 8.18 7.53
C PRO A 156 -17.68 8.37 6.24
N PRO A 157 -18.85 7.73 6.12
CA PRO A 157 -19.43 6.76 7.06
C PRO A 157 -18.67 5.43 7.05
N GLN A 158 -18.23 4.98 8.23
CA GLN A 158 -17.40 3.78 8.40
C GLN A 158 -18.11 2.55 7.81
N GLY A 159 -17.38 1.78 7.01
CA GLY A 159 -17.86 0.55 6.37
C GLY A 159 -18.37 0.72 4.94
N LYS A 160 -18.67 1.96 4.50
CA LYS A 160 -18.81 2.24 3.09
C LYS A 160 -17.40 2.40 2.52
N ASP A 161 -17.01 1.55 1.57
CA ASP A 161 -15.82 1.81 0.76
C ASP A 161 -14.49 1.82 1.55
N ALA A 162 -14.45 1.04 2.64
CA ALA A 162 -13.42 0.94 3.67
C ALA A 162 -11.99 0.53 3.23
N ILE A 163 -11.82 0.09 1.97
CA ILE A 163 -10.54 -0.01 1.24
C ILE A 163 -10.85 0.25 -0.25
N SER A 164 -11.74 1.20 -0.52
CA SER A 164 -12.21 1.45 -1.88
C SER A 164 -11.10 1.99 -2.76
N GLN A 165 -10.16 2.75 -2.21
CA GLN A 165 -9.12 3.37 -3.01
C GLN A 165 -8.04 2.36 -3.36
N GLU A 166 -7.48 1.59 -2.42
CA GLU A 166 -6.52 0.52 -2.75
C GLU A 166 -7.17 -0.53 -3.64
N GLY A 167 -8.42 -0.91 -3.35
CA GLY A 167 -9.19 -1.83 -4.20
C GLY A 167 -9.46 -1.28 -5.59
N ALA A 168 -9.77 0.01 -5.74
CA ALA A 168 -9.99 0.65 -7.04
C ALA A 168 -8.69 0.72 -7.86
N VAL A 169 -7.54 1.02 -7.25
CA VAL A 169 -6.26 0.99 -7.96
C VAL A 169 -5.92 -0.43 -8.41
N GLN A 170 -6.07 -1.43 -7.53
CA GLN A 170 -5.83 -2.83 -7.87
C GLN A 170 -6.77 -3.32 -8.98
N ALA A 171 -8.05 -2.99 -8.91
CA ALA A 171 -9.03 -3.33 -9.93
C ALA A 171 -8.76 -2.63 -11.26
N ALA A 172 -8.42 -1.34 -11.24
CA ALA A 172 -8.06 -0.59 -12.45
C ALA A 172 -6.78 -1.13 -13.10
N ALA A 173 -5.76 -1.47 -12.29
CA ALA A 173 -4.53 -2.07 -12.77
C ALA A 173 -4.77 -3.46 -13.38
N ALA A 174 -5.58 -4.28 -12.72
CA ALA A 174 -5.99 -5.60 -13.21
C ALA A 174 -6.75 -5.50 -14.54
N LEU A 175 -7.70 -4.56 -14.63
CA LEU A 175 -8.47 -4.29 -15.85
C LEU A 175 -7.57 -3.84 -17.01
N ALA A 176 -6.60 -2.96 -16.74
CA ALA A 176 -5.66 -2.44 -17.73
C ALA A 176 -4.83 -3.54 -18.42
N VAL A 177 -4.61 -4.68 -17.74
CA VAL A 177 -3.89 -5.84 -18.30
C VAL A 177 -4.80 -7.04 -18.59
N GLY A 178 -6.11 -6.89 -18.41
CA GLY A 178 -7.10 -7.94 -18.66
C GLY A 178 -6.92 -9.15 -17.75
N ILE A 179 -6.76 -8.91 -16.45
CA ILE A 179 -6.83 -9.91 -15.37
C ILE A 179 -7.90 -9.51 -14.35
N THR A 180 -8.20 -10.41 -13.41
CA THR A 180 -9.09 -10.15 -12.27
C THR A 180 -8.34 -10.41 -10.99
N VAL A 181 -8.60 -9.61 -9.96
CA VAL A 181 -7.96 -9.73 -8.65
C VAL A 181 -9.00 -9.68 -7.53
N PRO A 182 -8.76 -10.38 -6.40
CA PRO A 182 -9.65 -10.28 -5.26
C PRO A 182 -9.59 -8.88 -4.63
N PRO A 183 -10.66 -8.43 -3.97
CA PRO A 183 -10.63 -7.18 -3.22
C PRO A 183 -9.70 -7.32 -1.98
N PRO A 184 -9.09 -6.22 -1.53
CA PRO A 184 -8.28 -6.20 -0.32
C PRO A 184 -9.08 -6.51 0.95
N GLN A 185 -8.41 -7.06 1.97
CA GLN A 185 -9.03 -7.38 3.27
C GLN A 185 -9.37 -6.10 4.03
N THR A 186 -10.65 -5.86 4.32
CA THR A 186 -11.11 -4.77 5.20
C THR A 186 -10.71 -4.98 6.67
N PRO A 187 -10.15 -3.97 7.39
CA PRO A 187 -9.89 -4.09 8.83
C PRO A 187 -11.18 -4.06 9.65
N THR A 188 -11.14 -4.64 10.84
CA THR A 188 -12.33 -4.85 11.69
C THR A 188 -13.02 -3.54 12.05
N ALA A 189 -12.24 -2.48 12.31
CA ALA A 189 -12.74 -1.15 12.65
C ALA A 189 -13.72 -0.57 11.61
N CYS A 190 -13.58 -0.95 10.34
CA CYS A 190 -14.48 -0.49 9.30
C CYS A 190 -15.86 -1.17 9.35
N THR A 191 -15.99 -2.32 10.01
CA THR A 191 -17.25 -3.09 10.10
C THR A 191 -18.03 -2.81 11.38
N THR A 192 -17.36 -2.33 12.43
CA THR A 192 -17.93 -2.21 13.79
C THR A 192 -18.92 -1.06 14.00
N VAL A 193 -19.00 -0.08 13.09
CA VAL A 193 -19.90 1.09 13.25
C VAL A 193 -21.09 1.07 12.31
N ALA A 194 -21.11 0.21 11.28
CA ALA A 194 -22.32 -0.06 10.51
C ALA A 194 -23.45 -0.68 11.37
N ALA A 195 -23.09 -1.25 12.53
CA ALA A 195 -24.03 -1.80 13.51
C ALA A 195 -24.56 -0.77 14.53
N ALA A 196 -23.96 0.43 14.64
CA ALA A 196 -24.34 1.43 15.63
C ALA A 196 -25.40 2.44 15.12
N THR A 197 -25.80 2.32 13.86
CA THR A 197 -26.75 3.24 13.18
C THR A 197 -28.03 2.56 12.68
N ASN A 198 -28.30 1.30 13.06
CA ASN A 198 -29.58 0.62 12.81
C ASN A 198 -30.40 0.46 14.09
#